data_AF-A0A7W1GQT4-F1
#
_entry.id   AF-A0A7W1GQT4-F1
#
_cell.length_a   1.000
_cell.length_b   1.000
_cell.length_c   1.000
_cell.angle_alpha   90.00
_cell.angle_beta   90.00
_cell.angle_gamma   90.00
#
_symmetry.space_group_name_H-M   'P 1'
#
loop_
_entity.id
_entity.type
_entity.pdbx_description
1 polymer ?
#
loop_
_entity_poly.entity_id
_entity_poly.type
_entity_poly.pdbx_seq_one_letter_code
_entity_poly.pdbx_strand_id
1 'polypeptide(L)'
;MTSTRPAPPPAAPAREFRVPERPGLEGIEAKWATRWEEDGTYRFDRTRSRAEVYSIDTPPPTVSGSLHIGHVFSYTHADVVARFQRMTGKALFYPIG
;
A
#
# COMPACT_ATOMS: atom_id res chain seq x y z
N MET A 1 4.15 -20.52 -53.71
CA MET A 1 3.50 -19.87 -52.56
C MET A 1 4.57 -19.59 -51.51
N THR A 2 5.21 -18.43 -51.56
CA THR A 2 6.23 -18.02 -50.57
C THR A 2 5.58 -16.98 -49.67
N SER A 3 5.20 -17.40 -48.47
CA SER A 3 4.61 -16.55 -47.43
C SER A 3 5.74 -15.88 -46.66
N THR A 4 5.96 -14.59 -46.89
CA THR A 4 6.90 -13.78 -46.10
C THR A 4 6.20 -13.35 -44.81
N ARG A 5 6.64 -13.88 -43.67
CA ARG A 5 6.20 -13.42 -42.35
C ARG A 5 6.76 -12.03 -42.08
N PRO A 6 5.96 -11.04 -41.63
CA PRO A 6 6.46 -9.72 -41.31
C PRO A 6 7.37 -9.77 -40.08
N ALA A 7 8.41 -8.93 -40.08
CA ALA A 7 9.37 -8.81 -38.99
C ALA A 7 8.69 -8.24 -37.72
N PRO A 8 9.09 -8.67 -36.52
CA PRO A 8 8.55 -8.12 -35.27
C PRO A 8 8.90 -6.63 -35.15
N PRO A 9 8.03 -5.82 -34.55
CA PRO A 9 8.29 -4.40 -34.36
C PRO A 9 9.53 -4.20 -33.47
N PRO A 10 10.30 -3.11 -33.68
CA PRO A 10 11.47 -2.82 -32.88
C PRO A 10 11.07 -2.68 -31.40
N ALA A 11 11.89 -3.24 -30.51
CA ALA A 11 11.70 -3.14 -29.08
C ALA A 11 11.64 -1.66 -28.67
N ALA A 12 10.62 -1.29 -27.90
CA ALA A 12 10.50 0.06 -27.37
C ALA A 12 11.76 0.41 -26.55
N PRO A 13 12.29 1.64 -26.67
CA PRO A 13 13.48 2.04 -25.92
C PRO A 13 13.22 1.91 -24.42
N ALA A 14 14.20 1.36 -23.70
CA ALA A 14 14.13 1.26 -22.25
C ALA A 14 13.97 2.66 -21.65
N ARG A 15 12.95 2.84 -20.82
CA ARG A 15 12.72 4.12 -20.14
C ARG A 15 13.87 4.38 -19.18
N GLU A 16 14.67 5.42 -19.42
CA GLU A 16 15.65 5.90 -18.44
C GLU A 16 14.92 6.36 -17.18
N PHE A 17 15.15 5.66 -16.06
CA PHE A 17 14.65 6.07 -14.76
C PHE A 17 15.55 7.18 -14.21
N ARG A 18 15.08 8.43 -14.25
CA ARG A 18 15.77 9.56 -13.63
C ARG A 18 15.11 9.91 -12.29
N VAL A 19 15.88 9.81 -11.21
CA VAL A 19 15.47 10.30 -9.89
C VAL A 19 15.76 11.81 -9.86
N PRO A 20 14.76 12.66 -9.52
CA PRO A 20 14.98 14.09 -9.42
C PRO A 20 15.85 14.44 -8.19
N GLU A 21 16.65 15.51 -8.27
CA GLU A 21 17.44 16.00 -7.14
C GLU A 21 16.57 16.43 -5.94
N ARG A 22 15.34 16.89 -6.23
CA ARG A 22 14.33 17.22 -5.22
C ARG A 22 13.00 16.58 -5.60
N PRO A 23 12.50 15.60 -4.83
CA PRO A 23 11.18 15.02 -5.07
C PRO A 23 10.10 16.04 -4.73
N GLY A 24 9.18 16.26 -5.66
CA GLY A 24 7.89 16.89 -5.36
C GLY A 24 7.03 15.94 -4.56
N LEU A 25 6.27 16.44 -3.60
CA LEU A 25 5.30 15.65 -2.82
C LEU A 25 3.88 15.77 -3.40
N GLU A 26 3.70 16.67 -4.35
CA GLU A 26 2.42 17.01 -4.95
C GLU A 26 1.79 15.78 -5.63
N GLY A 27 0.59 15.40 -5.19
CA GLY A 27 -0.18 14.31 -5.80
C GLY A 27 0.34 12.90 -5.51
N ILE A 28 1.46 12.73 -4.77
CA ILE A 28 1.98 11.40 -4.42
C ILE A 28 0.98 10.64 -3.55
N GLU A 29 0.41 11.30 -2.53
CA GLU A 29 -0.55 10.69 -1.63
C GLU A 29 -1.81 10.22 -2.37
N ALA A 30 -2.40 11.10 -3.21
CA ALA A 30 -3.58 10.76 -4.00
C ALA A 30 -3.32 9.58 -4.93
N LYS A 31 -2.17 9.58 -5.63
CA LYS A 31 -1.78 8.48 -6.51
C LYS A 31 -1.72 7.14 -5.78
N TRP A 32 -1.08 7.10 -4.62
CA TRP A 32 -0.92 5.84 -3.87
C TRP A 32 -2.19 5.42 -3.14
N ALA A 33 -2.98 6.36 -2.64
CA ALA A 33 -4.29 6.09 -2.05
C ALA A 33 -5.19 5.37 -3.05
N THR A 34 -5.34 5.91 -4.27
CA THR A 34 -6.13 5.28 -5.34
C THR A 34 -5.58 3.91 -5.69
N ARG A 35 -4.26 3.79 -5.89
CA ARG A 35 -3.64 2.51 -6.26
C ARG A 35 -3.86 1.43 -5.21
N TRP A 36 -3.71 1.77 -3.93
CA TRP A 36 -3.90 0.81 -2.83
C TRP A 36 -5.35 0.39 -2.66
N GLU A 37 -6.30 1.28 -2.93
CA GLU A 37 -7.73 0.97 -2.93
C GLU A 37 -8.08 -0.02 -4.06
N GLU A 38 -7.64 0.27 -5.29
CA GLU A 38 -7.82 -0.60 -6.46
C GLU A 38 -7.21 -1.99 -6.25
N ASP A 39 -6.00 -2.06 -5.70
CA ASP A 39 -5.31 -3.31 -5.42
C ASP A 39 -5.89 -4.06 -4.20
N GLY A 40 -6.85 -3.45 -3.48
CA GLY A 40 -7.38 -3.99 -2.23
C GLY A 40 -6.28 -4.21 -1.19
N THR A 41 -5.23 -3.37 -1.21
CA THR A 41 -3.99 -3.54 -0.45
C THR A 41 -4.28 -3.82 1.02
N TYR A 42 -5.20 -3.09 1.65
CA TYR A 42 -5.51 -3.25 3.08
C TYR A 42 -6.67 -4.20 3.38
N ARG A 43 -7.18 -4.94 2.39
CA ARG A 43 -8.28 -5.92 2.59
C ARG A 43 -7.79 -7.10 3.43
N PHE A 44 -8.54 -7.44 4.47
CA PHE A 44 -8.25 -8.60 5.30
C PHE A 44 -8.61 -9.91 4.59
N ASP A 45 -7.65 -10.85 4.56
CA ASP A 45 -7.83 -12.20 4.05
C ASP A 45 -8.37 -13.12 5.16
N ARG A 46 -9.67 -13.41 5.09
CA ARG A 46 -10.37 -14.27 6.07
C ARG A 46 -10.05 -15.76 5.94
N THR A 47 -9.34 -16.17 4.89
CA THR A 47 -8.98 -17.59 4.68
C THR A 47 -7.79 -18.02 5.53
N ARG A 48 -7.06 -17.07 6.11
CA ARG A 48 -5.84 -17.28 6.90
C ARG A 48 -6.14 -17.90 8.26
N SER A 49 -5.27 -18.81 8.68
CA SER A 49 -5.36 -19.39 10.02
C SER A 49 -4.97 -18.35 11.08
N ARG A 50 -5.44 -18.54 12.32
CA ARG A 50 -5.13 -17.65 13.44
C ARG A 50 -3.62 -17.48 13.68
N ALA A 51 -2.80 -18.51 13.40
CA ALA A 51 -1.35 -18.46 13.57
C ALA A 51 -0.65 -17.53 12.55
N GLU A 52 -1.29 -17.28 11.41
CA GLU A 52 -0.80 -16.39 10.35
C GLU A 52 -1.26 -14.93 10.55
N VAL A 53 -2.27 -14.71 11.40
CA VAL A 53 -2.86 -13.39 11.61
C VAL A 53 -2.09 -12.59 12.66
N TYR A 54 -1.78 -11.34 12.34
CA TYR A 54 -1.36 -10.33 13.30
C TYR A 54 -2.50 -9.35 13.52
N SER A 55 -3.05 -9.34 14.73
CA SER A 55 -4.19 -8.50 15.12
C SER A 55 -3.70 -7.28 15.87
N ILE A 56 -4.16 -6.09 15.46
CA ILE A 56 -3.89 -4.83 16.14
C ILE A 56 -5.20 -4.37 16.76
N ASP A 57 -5.19 -4.18 18.07
CA ASP A 57 -6.32 -3.61 18.81
C ASP A 57 -6.26 -2.09 18.67
N THR A 58 -7.21 -1.51 17.93
CA THR A 58 -7.37 -0.06 17.88
C THR A 58 -8.18 0.42 19.07
N PRO A 59 -7.76 1.51 19.74
CA PRO A 59 -8.61 2.13 20.73
C PRO A 59 -9.97 2.46 20.10
N PRO A 60 -11.08 2.28 20.84
CA PRO A 60 -12.41 2.57 20.32
C PRO A 60 -12.50 4.04 19.89
N PRO A 61 -13.41 4.38 18.94
CA PRO A 61 -13.56 5.73 18.45
C PRO A 61 -14.08 6.61 19.59
N THR A 62 -13.19 7.31 20.28
CA THR A 62 -13.61 8.33 21.22
C THR A 62 -14.05 9.54 20.41
N VAL A 63 -15.35 9.87 20.47
CA VAL A 63 -15.94 11.04 19.81
C VAL A 63 -15.54 12.30 20.61
N SER A 64 -14.26 12.65 20.62
CA SER A 64 -13.71 13.77 21.40
C SER A 64 -13.47 15.03 20.55
N GLY A 65 -13.84 15.02 19.26
CA GLY A 65 -13.68 16.16 18.35
C GLY A 65 -12.81 15.82 17.14
N SER A 66 -12.04 16.80 16.64
CA SER A 66 -11.15 16.63 15.48
C SER A 66 -9.90 15.81 15.80
N LEU A 67 -9.31 15.17 14.79
CA LEU A 67 -8.00 14.53 14.94
C LEU A 67 -6.92 15.58 15.27
N HIS A 68 -6.25 15.43 16.40
CA HIS A 68 -5.06 16.21 16.77
C HIS A 68 -3.76 15.41 16.62
N ILE A 69 -2.61 16.07 16.83
CA ILE A 69 -1.26 15.49 16.65
C ILE A 69 -1.03 14.20 17.45
N GLY A 70 -1.65 14.07 18.63
CA GLY A 70 -1.63 12.81 19.40
C GLY A 70 -2.16 11.59 18.63
N HIS A 71 -3.20 11.74 17.80
CA HIS A 71 -3.70 10.66 16.94
C HIS A 71 -2.71 10.33 15.83
N VAL A 72 -2.09 11.35 15.22
CA VAL A 72 -1.07 11.12 14.18
C VAL A 72 0.06 10.30 14.77
N PHE A 73 0.57 10.69 15.94
CA PHE A 73 1.65 9.96 16.61
C PHE A 73 1.28 8.50 16.91
N SER A 74 0.11 8.25 17.52
CA SER A 74 -0.29 6.89 17.90
C SER A 74 -0.60 6.00 16.70
N TYR A 75 -1.36 6.48 15.71
CA TYR A 75 -1.70 5.70 14.52
C TYR A 75 -0.50 5.47 13.61
N THR A 76 0.41 6.43 13.46
CA THR A 76 1.64 6.22 12.68
C THR A 76 2.51 5.13 13.30
N HIS A 77 2.62 5.09 14.63
CA HIS A 77 3.40 4.04 15.30
C HIS A 77 2.81 2.65 15.04
N ALA A 78 1.49 2.51 15.19
CA ALA A 78 0.79 1.26 14.92
C ALA A 78 0.89 0.85 13.44
N ASP A 79 0.75 1.80 12.49
CA ASP A 79 0.85 1.55 11.04
C ASP A 79 2.27 1.08 10.63
N VAL A 80 3.33 1.64 11.25
CA VAL A 80 4.70 1.17 11.00
C VAL A 80 4.87 -0.30 11.39
N VAL A 81 4.38 -0.69 12.57
CA VAL A 81 4.41 -2.10 13.02
C VAL A 81 3.55 -2.98 12.12
N ALA A 82 2.36 -2.50 11.74
CA ALA A 82 1.46 -3.18 10.82
C ALA A 82 2.18 -3.51 9.49
N ARG A 83 2.75 -2.49 8.83
CA ARG A 83 3.49 -2.66 7.57
C ARG A 83 4.66 -3.63 7.70
N PHE A 84 5.43 -3.52 8.78
CA PHE A 84 6.52 -4.45 9.06
C PHE A 84 6.01 -5.90 9.15
N GLN A 85 4.96 -6.16 9.93
CA GLN A 85 4.40 -7.51 10.07
C GLN A 85 3.82 -8.07 8.76
N ARG A 86 3.25 -7.20 7.92
CA ARG A 86 2.85 -7.60 6.56
C ARG A 86 4.05 -8.01 5.72
N MET A 87 5.14 -7.26 5.77
CA MET A 87 6.38 -7.57 5.03
C MET A 87 7.04 -8.87 5.53
N THR A 88 6.80 -9.29 6.78
CA THR A 88 7.22 -10.59 7.30
C THR A 88 6.25 -11.74 6.98
N GLY A 89 5.20 -11.48 6.20
CA GLY A 89 4.26 -12.49 5.71
C GLY A 89 3.03 -12.71 6.59
N LYS A 90 2.78 -11.88 7.61
CA LYS A 90 1.57 -11.97 8.41
C LYS A 90 0.36 -11.37 7.70
N ALA A 91 -0.81 -11.97 7.90
CA ALA A 91 -2.08 -11.40 7.50
C ALA A 91 -2.54 -10.39 8.56
N LEU A 92 -2.68 -9.12 8.18
CA LEU A 92 -3.02 -8.07 9.14
C LEU A 92 -4.52 -7.97 9.36
N PHE A 93 -4.93 -8.04 10.63
CA PHE A 93 -6.24 -7.59 11.07
C PHE A 93 -6.06 -6.28 11.84
N TYR A 94 -6.29 -5.16 11.15
CA TYR A 94 -6.16 -3.82 11.70
C TYR A 94 -7.39 -2.98 11.33
N PRO A 95 -8.54 -3.23 11.99
CA PRO A 95 -9.74 -2.42 11.77
C PRO A 95 -9.52 -1.02 12.35
N ILE A 96 -10.01 0.02 11.68
CA ILE A 96 -10.26 1.32 12.31
C ILE A 96 -11.67 1.24 12.90
N GLY A 97 -11.78 1.53 14.19
CA GLY A 97 -13.03 1.63 14.95
C GLY A 97 -13.26 3.07 15.33
#